data_AF-A0A6I2V474-F1
#
_entry.id   AF-A0A6I2V474-F1
#
_cell.length_a   1.000
_cell.length_b   1.000
_cell.length_c   1.000
_cell.angle_alpha   90.00
_cell.angle_beta   90.00
_cell.angle_gamma   90.00
#
_symmetry.space_group_name_H-M   'P 1'
#
loop_
_entity.id
_entity.type
_entity.pdbx_description
1 polymer ?
#
loop_
_entity_poly.entity_id
_entity_poly.type
_entity_poly.pdbx_seq_one_letter_code
_entity_poly.pdbx_strand_id
1 'polypeptide(L)'
;MKTALLVILITLICLWYLSFLATRLDRLHHRVETSWANLDGLLQRRAAIALEITRSDFSDPATTLLLTSAAYQAREASVQDRSAAESALSGALALLIVDGPIHATVSESALLDELATLTTKIKIAIAIHTDSVSSTQLVRKKFAIRFFRLAGTAPLPVTYEFESDAL
;
A
#
# COMPACT_ATOMS: atom_id res chain seq x y z
N MET A 1 -14.34 54.20 -3.20
CA MET A 1 -15.41 53.17 -3.30
C MET A 1 -15.04 52.06 -4.28
N LYS A 2 -14.74 52.35 -5.56
CA LYS A 2 -14.36 51.33 -6.56
C LYS A 2 -13.17 50.45 -6.15
N THR A 3 -12.11 51.05 -5.58
CA THR A 3 -10.92 50.33 -5.09
C THR A 3 -11.23 49.37 -3.94
N ALA A 4 -12.00 49.82 -2.94
CA ALA A 4 -12.43 48.97 -1.83
C ALA A 4 -13.28 47.78 -2.30
N LEU A 5 -14.18 48.01 -3.26
CA LEU A 5 -15.00 46.97 -3.87
C LEU A 5 -14.14 45.93 -4.61
N LEU A 6 -13.11 46.39 -5.32
CA LEU A 6 -12.15 45.54 -6.04
C LEU A 6 -11.31 44.70 -5.07
N VAL A 7 -10.83 45.29 -3.98
CA VAL A 7 -10.09 44.57 -2.92
C VAL A 7 -10.97 43.48 -2.30
N ILE A 8 -12.21 43.81 -1.92
CA ILE A 8 -13.17 42.84 -1.35
C ILE A 8 -13.41 41.69 -2.32
N LEU A 9 -13.61 41.98 -3.60
CA LEU A 9 -13.83 40.97 -4.63
C LEU A 9 -12.62 40.02 -4.75
N ILE A 10 -11.39 40.56 -4.80
CA ILE A 10 -10.16 39.76 -4.86
C ILE A 10 -10.02 38.88 -3.62
N THR A 11 -10.28 39.42 -2.44
CA THR A 11 -10.21 38.65 -1.18
C THR A 11 -11.22 37.49 -1.17
N LEU A 12 -12.45 37.73 -1.63
CA LEU A 12 -13.48 36.68 -1.72
C LEU A 12 -13.07 35.58 -2.71
N ILE A 13 -12.54 35.94 -3.89
CA ILE A 13 -12.04 34.96 -4.87
C ILE A 13 -10.87 34.16 -4.29
N CYS A 14 -9.95 34.81 -3.58
CA CYS A 14 -8.80 34.15 -2.96
C CYS A 14 -9.24 33.16 -1.87
N LEU A 15 -10.16 33.56 -0.98
CA LEU A 15 -10.74 32.69 0.05
C LEU A 15 -11.46 31.48 -0.57
N TRP A 16 -12.27 31.72 -1.61
CA TRP A 16 -12.98 30.65 -2.31
C TRP A 16 -12.01 29.65 -2.97
N TYR A 17 -10.98 30.16 -3.65
CA TYR A 17 -9.95 29.33 -4.29
C TYR A 17 -9.17 28.50 -3.26
N LEU A 18 -8.83 29.10 -2.11
CA LEU A 18 -8.16 28.41 -1.01
C LEU A 18 -9.00 27.26 -0.45
N SER A 19 -10.28 27.51 -0.18
CA SER A 19 -11.21 26.49 0.29
C SER A 19 -11.31 25.32 -0.68
N PHE A 20 -11.41 25.60 -1.98
CA PHE A 20 -11.41 24.56 -3.01
C PHE A 20 -10.11 23.74 -3.01
N LEU A 21 -8.96 24.40 -2.85
CA LEU A 21 -7.65 23.73 -2.81
C LEU A 21 -7.51 22.83 -1.58
N ALA A 22 -8.02 23.28 -0.42
CA ALA A 22 -8.04 22.49 0.81
C ALA A 22 -8.90 21.23 0.65
N THR A 23 -10.13 21.34 0.16
CA THR A 23 -11.01 20.18 -0.09
C THR A 23 -10.43 19.22 -1.11
N ARG A 24 -9.69 19.72 -2.11
CA ARG A 24 -8.99 18.87 -3.07
C ARG A 24 -7.86 18.08 -2.41
N LEU A 25 -7.09 18.73 -1.55
CA LEU A 25 -5.99 18.08 -0.84
C LEU A 25 -6.50 17.01 0.15
N ASP A 26 -7.59 17.30 0.85
CA ASP A 26 -8.25 16.37 1.78
C ASP A 26 -8.68 15.07 1.08
N ARG A 27 -9.33 15.18 -0.08
CA ARG A 27 -9.70 14.01 -0.90
C ARG A 27 -8.50 13.17 -1.36
N LEU A 28 -7.35 13.82 -1.62
CA LEU A 28 -6.13 13.10 -1.99
C LEU A 28 -5.53 12.34 -0.81
N HIS A 29 -5.52 12.94 0.38
CA HIS A 29 -5.11 12.25 1.60
C HIS A 29 -6.00 11.05 1.90
N HIS A 30 -7.32 11.23 1.83
CA HIS A 30 -8.25 10.12 2.03
C HIS A 30 -8.08 9.00 0.98
N ARG A 31 -7.74 9.35 -0.27
CA ARG A 31 -7.41 8.37 -1.31
C ARG A 31 -6.14 7.57 -0.96
N VAL A 32 -5.11 8.22 -0.41
CA VAL A 32 -3.91 7.52 0.07
C VAL A 32 -4.25 6.55 1.20
N GLU A 33 -5.01 6.99 2.20
CA GLU A 33 -5.42 6.16 3.34
C GLU A 33 -6.25 4.94 2.91
N THR A 34 -7.24 5.15 2.04
CA THR A 34 -8.09 4.07 1.51
C THR A 34 -7.33 3.10 0.62
N SER A 35 -6.40 3.58 -0.22
CA SER A 35 -5.54 2.71 -1.01
C SER A 35 -4.60 1.86 -0.15
N TRP A 36 -4.05 2.45 0.93
CA TRP A 36 -3.23 1.72 1.90
C TRP A 36 -4.04 0.64 2.62
N ALA A 37 -5.24 0.96 3.11
CA ALA A 37 -6.10 -0.01 3.79
C ALA A 37 -6.48 -1.20 2.89
N ASN A 38 -6.72 -0.95 1.60
CA ASN A 38 -6.97 -2.01 0.62
C ASN A 38 -5.72 -2.88 0.39
N LEU A 39 -4.55 -2.26 0.24
CA LEU A 39 -3.28 -2.98 0.12
C LEU A 39 -2.99 -3.85 1.34
N ASP A 40 -3.11 -3.30 2.55
CA ASP A 40 -2.88 -4.02 3.81
C ASP A 40 -3.82 -5.23 3.94
N GLY A 41 -5.10 -5.10 3.56
CA GLY A 41 -6.03 -6.23 3.55
C GLY A 41 -5.61 -7.36 2.59
N LEU A 42 -5.03 -7.04 1.43
CA LEU A 42 -4.50 -8.04 0.50
C LEU A 42 -3.24 -8.72 1.04
N LEU A 43 -2.34 -7.97 1.67
CA LEU A 43 -1.12 -8.50 2.30
C LEU A 43 -1.46 -9.45 3.46
N GLN A 44 -2.40 -9.07 4.32
CA GLN A 44 -2.91 -9.95 5.38
C GLN A 44 -3.50 -11.25 4.83
N ARG A 45 -4.25 -11.18 3.73
CA ARG A 45 -4.81 -12.38 3.07
C ARG A 45 -3.70 -13.26 2.49
N ARG A 46 -2.66 -12.68 1.90
CA ARG A 46 -1.48 -13.42 1.41
C ARG A 46 -0.79 -14.18 2.55
N ALA A 47 -0.57 -13.52 3.69
CA ALA A 47 0.01 -14.17 4.87
C ALA A 47 -0.88 -15.30 5.41
N ALA A 48 -2.20 -15.15 5.38
CA ALA A 48 -3.14 -16.19 5.77
C ALA A 48 -3.06 -17.43 4.85
N ILE A 49 -3.02 -17.23 3.53
CA ILE A 49 -2.86 -18.33 2.57
C ILE A 49 -1.48 -19.00 2.73
N ALA A 50 -0.42 -18.23 2.99
CA ALA A 50 0.89 -18.80 3.27
C ALA A 50 0.87 -19.74 4.49
N LEU A 51 0.15 -19.37 5.56
CA LEU A 51 -0.07 -20.24 6.72
C LEU A 51 -0.93 -21.45 6.39
N GLU A 52 -1.89 -21.34 5.47
CA GLU A 52 -2.66 -22.49 5.01
C GLU A 52 -1.79 -23.48 4.23
N ILE A 53 -0.91 -22.98 3.36
CA ILE A 53 0.07 -23.82 2.64
C ILE A 53 0.97 -24.58 3.62
N THR A 54 1.43 -23.96 4.71
CA THR A 54 2.26 -24.64 5.72
C THR A 54 1.57 -25.80 6.44
N ARG A 55 0.23 -25.88 6.39
CA ARG A 55 -0.54 -27.00 6.97
C ARG A 55 -0.69 -28.17 6.01
N SER A 56 -0.41 -27.98 4.73
CA SER A 56 -0.39 -29.05 3.73
C SER A 56 0.96 -29.75 3.70
N ASP A 57 1.01 -31.01 3.25
CA ASP A 57 2.25 -31.80 3.13
C ASP A 57 3.14 -31.36 1.94
N PHE A 58 3.07 -30.07 1.58
CA PHE A 58 3.62 -29.49 0.37
C PHE A 58 5.14 -29.25 0.45
N SER A 59 5.77 -29.28 1.63
CA SER A 59 7.17 -28.88 1.77
C SER A 59 7.95 -29.70 2.79
N ASP A 60 9.27 -29.66 2.63
CA ASP A 60 10.18 -30.17 3.64
C ASP A 60 9.99 -29.40 4.96
N PRO A 61 10.28 -30.03 6.11
CA PRO A 61 10.06 -29.40 7.41
C PRO A 61 10.82 -28.07 7.59
N ALA A 62 11.96 -27.89 6.92
CA ALA A 62 12.74 -26.66 7.03
C ALA A 62 12.04 -25.49 6.31
N THR A 63 11.57 -25.66 5.08
CA THR A 63 10.85 -24.61 4.34
C THR A 63 9.53 -24.27 5.02
N THR A 64 8.81 -25.27 5.56
CA THR A 64 7.58 -25.04 6.31
C THR A 64 7.79 -24.16 7.54
N LEU A 65 8.87 -24.39 8.31
CA LEU A 65 9.21 -23.55 9.47
C LEU A 65 9.58 -22.13 9.05
N LEU A 66 10.39 -21.96 8.00
CA LEU A 66 10.76 -20.64 7.48
C LEU A 66 9.52 -19.88 7.00
N LEU A 67 8.66 -20.51 6.18
CA LEU A 67 7.45 -19.91 5.66
C LEU A 67 6.47 -19.54 6.77
N THR A 68 6.32 -20.40 7.78
CA THR A 68 5.48 -20.13 8.95
C THR A 68 5.97 -18.89 9.69
N SER A 69 7.28 -18.82 9.98
CA SER A 69 7.87 -17.67 10.69
C SER A 69 7.73 -16.37 9.90
N ALA A 70 7.93 -16.41 8.58
CA ALA A 70 7.80 -15.25 7.71
C ALA A 70 6.34 -14.80 7.59
N ALA A 71 5.38 -15.73 7.51
CA ALA A 71 3.96 -15.42 7.44
C ALA A 71 3.43 -14.80 8.74
N TYR A 72 3.87 -15.27 9.92
CA TYR A 72 3.54 -14.63 11.19
C TYR A 72 4.12 -13.21 11.29
N GLN A 73 5.39 -13.03 10.92
CA GLN A 73 6.02 -11.71 10.87
C GLN A 73 5.29 -10.76 9.93
N ALA A 74 4.96 -11.21 8.72
CA ALA A 74 4.20 -10.41 7.75
C ALA A 74 2.80 -10.05 8.25
N ARG A 75 2.13 -10.93 9.01
CA ARG A 75 0.80 -10.66 9.58
C ARG A 75 0.84 -9.65 10.73
N GLU A 76 1.87 -9.72 11.57
CA GLU A 76 1.98 -8.91 12.80
C GLU A 76 2.83 -7.64 12.61
N ALA A 77 3.47 -7.47 11.46
CA ALA A 77 4.35 -6.34 11.22
C ALA A 77 3.62 -4.99 11.36
N SER A 78 4.33 -4.06 11.99
CA SER A 78 3.97 -2.65 12.02
C SER A 78 4.19 -2.01 10.64
N VAL A 79 3.69 -0.79 10.43
CA VAL A 79 3.91 -0.04 9.19
C VAL A 79 5.40 0.13 8.88
N GLN A 80 6.24 0.28 9.91
CA GLN A 80 7.68 0.48 9.79
C GLN A 80 8.40 -0.81 9.40
N ASP A 81 7.99 -1.94 9.96
CA ASP A 81 8.64 -3.25 9.74
C ASP A 81 8.04 -4.02 8.55
N ARG A 82 6.91 -3.54 8.00
CA ARG A 82 6.16 -4.21 6.94
C ARG A 82 7.02 -4.56 5.75
N SER A 83 7.91 -3.65 5.34
CA SER A 83 8.77 -3.88 4.18
C SER A 83 9.67 -5.10 4.34
N ALA A 84 10.38 -5.18 5.46
CA ALA A 84 11.26 -6.31 5.76
C ALA A 84 10.47 -7.63 5.88
N ALA A 85 9.30 -7.58 6.51
CA ALA A 85 8.45 -8.74 6.69
C ALA A 85 7.87 -9.28 5.36
N GLU A 86 7.42 -8.39 4.46
CA GLU A 86 6.92 -8.77 3.14
C GLU A 86 8.02 -9.29 2.22
N SER A 87 9.22 -8.73 2.27
CA SER A 87 10.38 -9.25 1.53
C SER A 87 10.77 -10.64 2.04
N ALA A 88 10.77 -10.86 3.36
CA ALA A 88 11.03 -12.18 3.95
C ALA A 88 9.97 -13.22 3.54
N LEU A 89 8.68 -12.86 3.57
CA LEU A 89 7.59 -13.74 3.12
C LEU A 89 7.70 -14.06 1.62
N SER A 90 8.06 -13.07 0.81
CA SER A 90 8.27 -13.26 -0.63
C SER A 90 9.44 -14.21 -0.91
N GLY A 91 10.53 -14.09 -0.16
CA GLY A 91 11.67 -15.01 -0.25
C GLY A 91 11.30 -16.44 0.16
N ALA A 92 10.56 -16.61 1.26
CA ALA A 92 10.12 -17.94 1.71
C ALA A 92 9.16 -18.60 0.72
N LEU A 93 8.23 -17.83 0.14
CA LEU A 93 7.33 -18.32 -0.91
C LEU A 93 8.07 -18.64 -2.22
N ALA A 94 9.17 -17.95 -2.53
CA ALA A 94 9.98 -18.26 -3.70
C ALA A 94 10.70 -19.61 -3.54
N LEU A 95 11.27 -19.88 -2.35
CA LEU A 95 11.89 -21.18 -2.03
C LEU A 95 10.87 -22.31 -2.14
N LEU A 96 9.67 -22.12 -1.57
CA LEU A 96 8.54 -23.02 -1.67
C LEU A 96 8.19 -23.40 -3.12
N ILE A 97 8.14 -22.41 -4.03
CA ILE A 97 7.78 -22.64 -5.43
C ILE A 97 8.89 -23.37 -6.18
N VAL A 98 10.16 -23.14 -5.82
CA VAL A 98 11.32 -23.81 -6.43
C VAL A 98 11.43 -25.27 -5.97
N ASP A 99 11.22 -25.52 -4.67
CA ASP A 99 11.34 -26.85 -4.05
C ASP A 99 10.01 -27.64 -4.03
N GLY A 100 8.95 -27.07 -4.62
CA GLY A 100 7.60 -27.64 -4.59
C GLY A 100 7.50 -29.04 -5.23
N PRO A 101 6.72 -29.97 -4.65
CA PRO A 101 6.65 -31.34 -5.12
C PRO A 101 6.03 -31.42 -6.53
N ILE A 102 6.62 -32.27 -7.37
CA ILE A 102 6.18 -32.54 -8.76
C ILE A 102 4.72 -33.06 -8.82
N HIS A 103 4.17 -33.50 -7.69
CA HIS A 103 2.82 -34.05 -7.54
C HIS A 103 2.01 -33.29 -6.49
N ALA A 104 1.75 -32.01 -6.73
CA ALA A 104 0.79 -31.25 -5.92
C ALA A 104 -0.62 -31.84 -6.05
N THR A 105 -1.35 -31.93 -4.93
CA THR A 105 -2.76 -32.33 -4.96
C THR A 105 -3.62 -31.25 -5.62
N VAL A 106 -4.83 -31.59 -6.07
CA VAL A 106 -5.78 -30.61 -6.64
C VAL A 106 -6.04 -29.45 -5.67
N SER A 107 -6.12 -29.74 -4.36
CA SER A 107 -6.31 -28.71 -3.33
C SER A 107 -5.10 -27.77 -3.23
N GLU A 108 -3.88 -28.31 -3.29
CA GLU A 108 -2.65 -27.51 -3.25
C GLU A 108 -2.50 -26.62 -4.49
N SER A 109 -2.81 -27.15 -5.69
CA SER A 109 -2.79 -26.35 -6.91
C SER A 109 -3.76 -25.16 -6.85
N ALA A 110 -4.94 -25.35 -6.24
CA ALA A 110 -5.90 -24.28 -6.06
C ALA A 110 -5.39 -23.17 -5.12
N LEU A 111 -4.67 -23.52 -4.05
CA LEU A 111 -4.05 -22.56 -3.14
C LEU A 111 -2.94 -21.75 -3.82
N LEU A 112 -2.12 -22.40 -4.66
CA LEU A 112 -1.08 -21.72 -5.44
C LEU A 112 -1.68 -20.76 -6.48
N ASP A 113 -2.75 -21.16 -7.16
CA ASP A 113 -3.48 -20.30 -8.09
C ASP A 113 -4.13 -19.11 -7.38
N GLU A 114 -4.69 -19.32 -6.19
CA GLU A 114 -5.21 -18.22 -5.37
C GLU A 114 -4.09 -17.27 -4.94
N LEU A 115 -2.94 -17.80 -4.52
CA LEU A 115 -1.76 -17.01 -4.16
C LEU A 115 -1.24 -16.20 -5.35
N ALA A 116 -1.18 -16.78 -6.55
CA ALA A 116 -0.78 -16.09 -7.78
C ALA A 116 -1.76 -14.97 -8.14
N THR A 117 -3.06 -15.24 -8.00
CA THR A 117 -4.12 -14.25 -8.20
C THR A 117 -4.01 -13.10 -7.20
N LEU A 118 -3.76 -13.39 -5.92
CA LEU A 118 -3.54 -12.37 -4.90
C LEU A 118 -2.29 -11.54 -5.17
N THR A 119 -1.19 -12.19 -5.57
CA THR A 119 0.06 -11.50 -5.90
C THR A 119 -0.17 -10.49 -7.03
N THR A 120 -0.95 -10.86 -8.05
CA THR A 120 -1.32 -9.94 -9.13
C THR A 120 -2.16 -8.76 -8.62
N LYS A 121 -3.14 -9.01 -7.74
CA LYS A 121 -3.94 -7.95 -7.12
C LYS A 121 -3.11 -7.02 -6.24
N ILE A 122 -2.13 -7.54 -5.51
CA ILE A 122 -1.20 -6.77 -4.68
C ILE A 122 -0.39 -5.82 -5.56
N LYS A 123 0.19 -6.30 -6.67
CA LYS A 123 0.93 -5.43 -7.61
C LYS A 123 0.08 -4.26 -8.13
N ILE A 124 -1.18 -4.51 -8.46
CA ILE A 124 -2.12 -3.45 -8.88
C ILE A 124 -2.40 -2.49 -7.72
N ALA A 125 -2.64 -3.00 -6.51
CA ALA A 125 -2.89 -2.17 -5.34
C ALA A 125 -1.68 -1.28 -4.97
N ILE A 126 -0.46 -1.81 -5.08
CA ILE A 126 0.79 -1.07 -4.91
C ILE A 126 0.88 0.09 -5.92
N ALA A 127 0.58 -0.16 -7.20
CA ALA A 127 0.58 0.88 -8.22
C ALA A 127 -0.43 1.99 -7.91
N ILE A 128 -1.64 1.63 -7.45
CA ILE A 128 -2.69 2.58 -7.05
C ILE A 128 -2.25 3.40 -5.83
N HIS A 129 -1.61 2.77 -4.85
CA HIS A 129 -1.10 3.46 -3.66
C HIS A 129 0.01 4.45 -4.05
N THR A 130 0.99 4.01 -4.84
CA THR A 130 2.11 4.83 -5.33
C THR A 130 1.62 6.04 -6.16
N ASP A 131 0.63 5.85 -7.04
CA ASP A 131 -0.02 6.95 -7.77
C ASP A 131 -0.69 7.95 -6.83
N SER A 132 -1.38 7.45 -5.80
CA SER A 132 -2.05 8.30 -4.81
C SER A 132 -1.06 9.10 -3.97
N VAL A 133 0.05 8.47 -3.55
CA VAL A 133 1.14 9.12 -2.81
C VAL A 133 1.80 10.20 -3.66
N SER A 134 2.22 9.86 -4.88
CA SER A 134 2.88 10.81 -5.79
C SER A 134 1.97 11.99 -6.16
N SER A 135 0.71 11.73 -6.49
CA SER A 135 -0.31 12.76 -6.75
C SER A 135 -0.48 13.72 -5.57
N THR A 136 -0.50 13.19 -4.34
CA THR A 136 -0.61 14.00 -3.12
C THR A 136 0.65 14.84 -2.89
N GLN A 137 1.83 14.26 -3.06
CA GLN A 137 3.10 14.98 -2.93
C GLN A 137 3.23 16.12 -3.97
N LEU A 138 2.83 15.89 -5.23
CA LEU A 138 2.84 16.90 -6.28
C LEU A 138 1.93 18.09 -5.95
N VAL A 139 0.74 17.82 -5.40
CA VAL A 139 -0.18 18.88 -4.97
C VAL A 139 0.40 19.63 -3.77
N ARG A 140 0.92 18.93 -2.75
CA ARG A 140 1.53 19.57 -1.57
C ARG A 140 2.74 20.45 -1.89
N LYS A 141 3.49 20.15 -2.96
CA LYS A 141 4.64 20.96 -3.41
C LYS A 141 4.23 22.32 -3.99
N LYS A 142 2.96 22.57 -4.32
CA LYS A 142 2.50 23.84 -4.89
C LYS A 142 2.67 25.01 -3.91
N PHE A 143 3.15 26.15 -4.41
CA PHE A 143 3.43 27.34 -3.60
C PHE A 143 2.23 27.80 -2.78
N ALA A 144 1.02 27.83 -3.37
CA ALA A 144 -0.19 28.21 -2.67
C ALA A 144 -0.47 27.32 -1.43
N ILE A 145 -0.22 26.01 -1.51
CA ILE A 145 -0.46 25.10 -0.38
C ILE A 145 0.56 25.30 0.73
N ARG A 146 1.84 25.52 0.36
CA ARG A 146 2.91 25.75 1.32
C ARG A 146 2.80 27.11 2.00
N PHE A 147 2.48 28.16 1.24
CA PHE A 147 2.37 29.54 1.74
C PHE A 147 1.19 29.67 2.70
N PHE A 148 0.03 29.12 2.34
CA PHE A 148 -1.17 29.16 3.18
C PHE A 148 -1.27 28.00 4.19
N ARG A 149 -0.24 27.14 4.29
CA ARG A 149 -0.17 25.97 5.19
C ARG A 149 -1.44 25.11 5.16
N LEU A 150 -2.04 24.94 3.98
CA LEU A 150 -3.33 24.24 3.81
C LEU A 150 -3.26 22.74 4.14
N ALA A 151 -2.06 22.17 4.14
CA ALA A 151 -1.84 20.77 4.52
C ALA A 151 -1.85 20.53 6.04
N GLY A 152 -1.90 21.58 6.85
CA GLY A 152 -1.92 21.46 8.32
C GLY A 152 -0.76 20.63 8.87
N THR A 153 -1.09 19.70 9.78
CA THR A 153 -0.16 18.79 10.46
C THR A 153 -0.09 17.40 9.82
N ALA A 154 -0.75 17.20 8.66
CA ALA A 154 -0.80 15.87 8.03
C ALA A 154 0.62 15.40 7.63
N PRO A 155 1.03 14.18 8.02
CA PRO A 155 2.34 13.64 7.64
C PRO A 155 2.46 13.52 6.12
N LEU A 156 3.70 13.54 5.63
CA LEU A 156 3.95 13.33 4.19
C LEU A 156 3.64 11.88 3.85
N PRO A 157 2.82 11.61 2.83
CA PRO A 157 2.60 10.24 2.38
C PRO A 157 3.90 9.71 1.79
N VAL A 158 4.25 8.48 2.14
CA VAL A 158 5.50 7.79 1.77
C VAL A 158 5.16 6.50 1.04
N THR A 159 6.06 6.10 0.13
CA THR A 159 6.07 4.76 -0.46
C THR A 159 7.00 3.87 0.36
N TYR A 160 6.75 2.57 0.37
CA TYR A 160 7.59 1.60 1.08
C TYR A 160 8.53 0.87 0.13
N GLU A 161 9.63 0.32 0.65
CA GLU A 161 10.67 -0.31 -0.18
C GLU A 161 10.19 -1.61 -0.86
N PHE A 162 9.33 -2.40 -0.20
CA PHE A 162 8.72 -3.58 -0.81
C PHE A 162 7.82 -3.26 -2.03
N GLU A 163 7.32 -2.02 -2.11
CA GLU A 163 6.50 -1.57 -3.24
C GLU A 163 7.34 -1.37 -4.51
N SER A 164 8.61 -0.95 -4.37
CA SER A 164 9.52 -0.83 -5.51
C SER A 164 9.97 -2.17 -6.07
N ASP A 165 10.10 -3.20 -5.24
CA ASP A 165 10.50 -4.55 -5.69
C ASP A 165 9.38 -5.27 -6.46
N ALA A 166 8.13 -4.81 -6.31
CA ALA A 166 6.95 -5.44 -6.90
C ALA A 166 6.59 -4.92 -8.30
N LEU A 167 7.07 -3.72 -8.67
CA LEU A 167 6.80 -3.01 -9.93
C LEU A 167 7.85 -3.31 -11.01
#